data_AF-A0A075K3J1-F1
#
_entry.id   AF-A0A075K3J1-F1
#
_cell.length_a   1.000
_cell.length_b   1.000
_cell.length_c   1.000
_cell.angle_alpha   90.00
_cell.angle_beta   90.00
_cell.angle_gamma   90.00
#
_symmetry.space_group_name_H-M   'P 1'
#
loop_
_entity.id
_entity.type
_entity.pdbx_description
1 polymer ?
#
loop_
_entity_poly.entity_id
_entity_poly.type
_entity_poly.pdbx_seq_one_letter_code
_entity_poly.pdbx_strand_id
1 'polypeptide(L)'
;MGHDKTRSDVSVGNVDWEDPRLTSLLSKIDGWNIDNRNHVRPQEVLIRVTCGWSASDASKPALLISEADGVMVLGTYFPLPHGEEVQVQRQNGAEVRTCRGVVVEEREGHRAEDREQHIYLNWLRIRSS
;
A
#
# COMPACT_ATOMS: atom_id res chain seq x y z
N MET A 1 -26.72 -31.71 12.38
CA MET A 1 -26.03 -31.51 11.10
C MET A 1 -24.74 -30.75 11.40
N GLY A 2 -23.62 -31.46 11.48
CA GLY A 2 -22.29 -30.86 11.65
C GLY A 2 -21.40 -31.41 10.55
N HIS A 3 -20.97 -30.55 9.64
CA HIS A 3 -20.05 -30.92 8.57
C HIS A 3 -18.64 -31.09 9.17
N ASP A 4 -18.21 -32.33 9.28
CA ASP A 4 -16.85 -32.69 9.65
C ASP A 4 -15.91 -32.35 8.48
N LYS A 5 -14.95 -31.46 8.71
CA LYS A 5 -13.93 -31.09 7.73
C LYS A 5 -12.82 -32.13 7.83
N THR A 6 -12.85 -33.13 6.96
CA THR A 6 -11.72 -34.02 6.72
C THR A 6 -10.50 -33.18 6.35
N ARG A 7 -9.53 -33.10 7.28
CA ARG A 7 -8.19 -32.58 6.99
C ARG A 7 -7.57 -33.48 5.93
N SER A 8 -7.24 -32.91 4.79
CA SER A 8 -6.46 -33.57 3.74
C SER A 8 -5.10 -33.93 4.33
N ASP A 9 -4.85 -35.23 4.52
CA ASP A 9 -3.57 -35.77 4.96
C ASP A 9 -2.60 -35.75 3.78
N VAL A 10 -1.98 -34.59 3.54
CA VAL A 10 -0.91 -34.44 2.56
C VAL A 10 0.39 -34.75 3.28
N SER A 11 0.99 -35.90 2.96
CA SER A 11 2.32 -36.22 3.48
C SER A 11 3.33 -35.19 2.94
N VAL A 12 3.79 -34.31 3.82
CA VAL A 12 4.90 -33.41 3.51
C VAL A 12 6.15 -34.30 3.40
N GLY A 13 6.53 -34.63 2.16
CA GLY A 13 7.74 -35.41 1.89
C GLY A 13 8.95 -34.76 2.57
N ASN A 14 9.90 -35.57 3.05
CA ASN A 14 11.08 -35.09 3.76
C ASN A 14 11.88 -34.16 2.84
N VAL A 15 11.74 -32.85 3.05
CA VAL A 15 12.43 -31.83 2.26
C VAL A 15 13.85 -31.76 2.78
N ASP A 16 14.81 -32.10 1.92
CA ASP A 16 16.23 -31.94 2.21
C ASP A 16 16.61 -30.47 2.02
N TRP A 17 16.70 -29.75 3.15
CA TRP A 17 17.03 -28.33 3.19
C TRP A 17 18.50 -28.04 2.86
N GLU A 18 19.34 -29.06 2.80
CA GLU A 18 20.76 -28.95 2.43
C GLU A 18 21.01 -29.23 0.93
N ASP A 19 19.95 -29.52 0.14
CA ASP A 19 20.12 -29.76 -1.30
C ASP A 19 20.62 -28.47 -2.00
N PRO A 20 21.82 -28.48 -2.61
CA PRO A 20 22.37 -27.32 -3.31
C PRO A 20 21.50 -26.85 -4.49
N ARG A 21 20.61 -27.72 -5.03
CA ARG A 21 19.60 -27.33 -6.03
C ARG A 21 18.48 -26.52 -5.40
N LEU A 22 18.06 -26.86 -4.19
CA LEU A 22 17.11 -26.07 -3.41
C LEU A 22 17.72 -24.70 -3.10
N THR A 23 18.98 -24.64 -2.67
CA THR A 23 19.69 -23.39 -2.41
C THR A 23 19.87 -22.55 -3.68
N SER A 24 20.12 -23.17 -4.83
CA SER A 24 20.18 -22.45 -6.12
C SER A 24 18.82 -21.95 -6.60
N LEU A 25 17.74 -22.66 -6.29
CA LEU A 25 16.39 -22.21 -6.56
C LEU A 25 16.03 -21.06 -5.62
N LEU A 26 16.29 -21.22 -4.32
CA LEU A 26 16.05 -20.21 -3.29
C LEU A 26 16.86 -18.94 -3.55
N SER A 27 18.14 -19.04 -3.95
CA SER A 27 18.95 -17.87 -4.28
C SER A 27 18.43 -17.10 -5.51
N LYS A 28 17.74 -17.77 -6.44
CA LYS A 28 17.04 -17.09 -7.55
C LYS A 28 15.78 -16.34 -7.11
N ILE A 29 15.16 -16.74 -5.99
CA ILE A 29 14.00 -16.06 -5.39
C ILE A 29 14.36 -15.17 -4.19
N ASP A 30 15.58 -15.21 -3.69
CA ASP A 30 16.07 -14.42 -2.54
C ASP A 30 16.12 -12.91 -2.86
N GLY A 31 16.19 -12.57 -4.15
CA GLY A 31 16.00 -11.20 -4.66
C GLY A 31 14.55 -10.88 -5.06
N TRP A 32 13.66 -11.87 -5.06
CA TRP A 32 12.24 -11.71 -5.36
C TRP A 32 11.53 -11.28 -4.09
N ASN A 33 11.85 -10.06 -3.66
CA ASN A 33 11.03 -9.40 -2.68
C ASN A 33 9.63 -9.21 -3.29
N ILE A 34 8.64 -9.84 -2.66
CA ILE A 34 7.21 -9.77 -3.02
C ILE A 34 6.69 -8.32 -3.10
N ASP A 35 7.45 -7.38 -2.54
CA ASP A 35 7.24 -5.94 -2.55
C ASP A 35 7.33 -5.29 -3.94
N ASN A 36 7.85 -5.98 -4.95
CA ASN A 36 8.05 -5.43 -6.30
C ASN A 36 6.81 -5.54 -7.21
N ARG A 37 5.60 -5.59 -6.64
CA ARG A 37 4.36 -5.71 -7.45
C ARG A 37 3.84 -4.40 -8.03
N ASN A 38 4.42 -3.25 -7.69
CA ASN A 38 4.20 -2.01 -8.44
C ASN A 38 5.53 -1.45 -8.93
N HIS A 39 5.74 -1.47 -10.24
CA HIS A 39 6.90 -0.87 -10.92
C HIS A 39 6.89 0.68 -10.86
N VAL A 40 6.07 1.27 -9.98
CA VAL A 40 5.92 2.72 -9.84
C VAL A 40 6.77 3.14 -8.65
N ARG A 41 7.83 3.92 -8.91
CA ARG A 41 8.58 4.57 -7.83
C ARG A 41 7.60 5.46 -7.04
N PRO A 42 7.58 5.39 -5.70
CA PRO A 42 6.77 6.29 -4.90
C PRO A 42 7.05 7.75 -5.30
N GLN A 43 5.99 8.48 -5.64
CA GLN A 43 6.08 9.88 -6.04
C GLN A 43 5.71 10.78 -4.86
N GLU A 44 6.52 11.80 -4.57
CA GLU A 44 6.16 12.82 -3.58
C GLU A 44 4.96 13.62 -4.07
N VAL A 45 3.93 13.70 -3.23
CA VAL A 45 2.70 14.45 -3.47
C VAL A 45 2.34 15.28 -2.25
N LEU A 46 1.57 16.33 -2.47
CA LEU A 46 1.00 17.14 -1.41
C LEU A 46 -0.49 16.81 -1.27
N ILE A 47 -0.93 16.52 -0.06
CA ILE A 47 -2.34 16.26 0.22
C ILE A 47 -2.93 17.34 1.11
N ARG A 48 -4.16 17.73 0.80
CA ARG A 48 -4.97 18.65 1.61
C ARG A 48 -6.29 17.98 1.91
N VAL A 49 -6.66 17.90 3.19
CA VAL A 49 -7.97 17.37 3.60
C VAL A 49 -8.99 18.50 3.43
N THR A 50 -9.92 18.33 2.48
CA THR A 50 -10.90 19.36 2.11
C THR A 50 -12.22 19.23 2.86
N CYS A 51 -12.56 18.03 3.35
CA CYS A 51 -13.79 17.78 4.10
C CYS A 51 -13.57 16.67 5.13
N GLY A 52 -14.06 16.87 6.35
CA GLY A 52 -13.92 15.92 7.46
C GLY A 52 -13.57 16.61 8.77
N TRP A 53 -13.36 15.80 9.82
CA TRP A 53 -12.92 16.29 11.12
C TRP A 53 -11.49 16.82 11.08
N SER A 54 -10.64 16.26 10.20
CA SER A 54 -9.25 16.69 10.03
C SER A 54 -9.04 17.74 8.92
N ALA A 55 -10.13 18.34 8.42
CA ALA A 55 -10.09 19.37 7.38
C ALA A 55 -9.13 20.51 7.76
N SER A 56 -8.19 20.81 6.86
CA SER A 56 -7.15 21.79 7.09
C SER A 56 -6.73 22.42 5.77
N ASP A 57 -6.50 23.72 5.78
CA ASP A 57 -5.95 24.43 4.63
C ASP A 57 -4.46 24.15 4.41
N ALA A 58 -3.81 23.47 5.35
CA ALA A 58 -2.42 23.07 5.23
C ALA A 58 -2.27 21.85 4.31
N SER A 59 -1.41 21.97 3.29
CA SER A 59 -0.96 20.84 2.49
C SER A 59 0.11 20.06 3.26
N LYS A 60 -0.05 18.74 3.37
CA LYS A 60 0.88 17.82 4.03
C LYS A 60 1.59 16.94 3.01
N PRO A 61 2.87 16.61 3.20
CA PRO A 61 3.58 15.70 2.31
C PRO A 61 3.06 14.27 2.47
N ALA A 62 2.98 13.56 1.34
CA ALA A 62 2.65 12.14 1.26
C ALA A 62 3.38 11.49 0.09
N LEU A 63 3.37 10.16 0.05
CA LEU A 63 3.96 9.38 -1.03
C LEU A 63 2.84 8.68 -1.81
N LEU A 64 2.73 8.97 -3.10
CA LEU A 64 1.88 8.21 -4.01
C LEU A 64 2.57 6.89 -4.34
N ILE A 65 2.03 5.79 -3.84
CA ILE A 65 2.59 4.44 -4.00
C ILE A 65 2.04 3.78 -5.26
N SER A 66 0.75 3.98 -5.54
CA SER A 66 0.13 3.46 -6.76
C SER A 66 -1.17 4.17 -7.11
N GLU A 67 -1.51 4.16 -8.40
CA GLU A 67 -2.80 4.62 -8.92
C GLU A 67 -3.26 3.62 -9.99
N ALA A 68 -4.38 2.94 -9.76
CA ALA A 68 -4.96 1.98 -10.70
C ALA A 68 -6.47 1.89 -10.49
N ASP A 69 -7.23 1.70 -11.59
CA ASP A 69 -8.68 1.44 -11.55
C ASP A 69 -9.50 2.47 -10.75
N GLY A 70 -9.08 3.73 -10.76
CA GLY A 70 -9.74 4.81 -10.00
C GLY A 70 -9.48 4.77 -8.49
N VAL A 71 -8.54 3.96 -8.04
CA VAL A 71 -8.06 3.89 -6.65
C VAL A 71 -6.61 4.37 -6.59
N MET A 72 -6.34 5.24 -5.64
CA MET A 72 -5.02 5.82 -5.37
C MET A 72 -4.55 5.38 -3.99
N VAL A 73 -3.33 4.90 -3.87
CA VAL A 73 -2.75 4.45 -2.59
C VAL A 73 -1.68 5.45 -2.17
N LEU A 74 -1.85 6.01 -0.98
CA LEU A 74 -0.96 7.01 -0.39
C LEU A 74 -0.29 6.47 0.88
N GLY A 75 1.03 6.65 0.99
CA GLY A 75 1.78 6.53 2.23
C GLY A 75 1.84 7.89 2.94
N THR A 76 1.34 7.97 4.17
CA THR A 76 1.33 9.18 4.99
C THR A 76 1.98 8.92 6.34
N TYR A 77 2.59 9.94 6.95
CA TYR A 77 3.15 9.85 8.31
C TYR A 77 2.14 10.20 9.40
N PHE A 78 0.86 10.22 9.04
CA PHE A 78 -0.24 10.57 9.92
C PHE A 78 -1.48 9.79 9.51
N PRO A 79 -2.37 9.47 10.45
CA PRO A 79 -3.59 8.75 10.13
C PRO A 79 -4.53 9.62 9.29
N LEU A 80 -5.07 9.06 8.21
CA LEU A 80 -6.20 9.60 7.48
C LEU A 80 -7.43 8.74 7.78
N PRO A 81 -8.44 9.27 8.47
CA PRO A 81 -9.67 8.53 8.75
C PRO A 81 -10.43 8.16 7.47
N HIS A 82 -11.09 7.00 7.51
CA HIS A 82 -12.06 6.60 6.50
C HIS A 82 -13.13 7.70 6.26
N GLY A 83 -13.50 7.90 5.00
CA GLY A 83 -14.57 8.82 4.60
C GLY A 83 -14.15 10.28 4.43
N GLU A 84 -12.91 10.65 4.76
CA GLU A 84 -12.43 12.01 4.54
C GLU A 84 -12.20 12.31 3.05
N GLU A 85 -12.55 13.52 2.63
CA GLU A 85 -12.26 13.99 1.27
C GLU A 85 -10.91 14.68 1.23
N VAL A 86 -10.07 14.22 0.30
CA VAL A 86 -8.69 14.63 0.18
C VAL A 86 -8.45 15.11 -1.24
N GLN A 87 -7.80 16.26 -1.33
CA GLN A 87 -7.24 16.79 -2.55
C GLN A 87 -5.76 16.43 -2.62
N VAL A 88 -5.37 15.72 -3.67
CA VAL A 88 -3.99 15.31 -3.94
C VAL A 88 -3.44 16.19 -5.05
N GLN A 89 -2.32 16.85 -4.78
CA GLN A 89 -1.56 17.65 -5.73
C GLN A 89 -0.27 16.90 -6.06
N ARG A 90 -0.11 16.54 -7.34
CA ARG A 90 1.10 15.90 -7.87
C ARG A 90 1.78 16.81 -8.88
N GLN A 91 3.10 16.87 -8.83
CA GLN A 91 3.89 17.57 -9.83
C GLN A 91 4.31 16.60 -10.92
N ASN A 92 3.95 16.89 -12.17
CA ASN A 92 4.40 16.15 -13.34
C ASN A 92 5.24 17.09 -14.23
N GLY A 93 6.53 17.18 -13.92
CA GLY A 93 7.39 18.21 -14.51
C GLY A 93 6.96 19.61 -14.09
N ALA A 94 6.62 20.47 -15.06
CA ALA A 94 6.13 21.83 -14.79
C ALA A 94 4.61 21.90 -14.53
N GLU A 95 3.87 20.81 -14.76
CA GLU A 95 2.41 20.78 -14.59
C GLU A 95 2.05 20.31 -13.18
N VAL A 96 1.16 21.03 -12.49
CA VAL A 96 0.56 20.58 -11.23
C VAL A 96 -0.79 19.97 -11.55
N ARG A 97 -0.94 18.66 -11.34
CA ARG A 97 -2.23 17.98 -11.43
C ARG A 97 -2.86 17.86 -10.06
N THR A 98 -4.13 18.18 -10.00
CA THR A 98 -4.94 18.08 -8.79
C THR A 98 -6.02 17.02 -8.98
N CYS A 99 -6.07 16.06 -8.08
CA CYS A 99 -7.10 15.01 -8.05
C CYS A 99 -7.84 15.07 -6.71
N ARG A 100 -9.13 14.72 -6.70
CA ARG A 100 -9.90 14.59 -5.46
C ARG A 100 -10.29 13.14 -5.26
N GLY A 101 -10.24 12.68 -4.03
CA GLY A 101 -10.65 11.33 -3.66
C GLY A 101 -11.18 11.27 -2.24
N VAL A 102 -11.89 10.19 -1.95
CA VAL A 102 -12.38 9.89 -0.60
C VAL A 102 -11.61 8.70 -0.06
N VAL A 103 -11.15 8.79 1.19
CA VAL A 103 -10.50 7.66 1.87
C VAL A 103 -11.51 6.53 2.03
N VAL A 104 -11.21 5.36 1.49
CA VAL A 104 -12.06 4.17 1.57
C VAL A 104 -11.46 3.08 2.47
N GLU A 105 -10.16 3.13 2.74
CA GLU A 105 -9.48 2.20 3.63
C GLU A 105 -8.20 2.84 4.15
N GLU A 106 -7.86 2.53 5.39
CA GLU A 106 -6.65 2.91 6.08
C GLU A 106 -5.99 1.70 6.71
N ARG A 107 -4.67 1.61 6.62
CA ARG A 107 -3.90 0.51 7.20
C ARG A 107 -2.55 1.02 7.67
N GLU A 108 -2.17 0.65 8.89
CA GLU A 108 -0.82 0.89 9.37
C GLU A 108 0.19 0.01 8.61
N GLY A 109 1.39 0.55 8.37
CA GLY A 109 2.49 -0.22 7.81
C GLY A 109 2.78 -1.48 8.62
N HIS A 110 2.94 -2.61 7.94
CA HIS A 110 3.14 -3.89 8.61
C HIS A 110 4.61 -4.19 8.92
N ARG A 111 5.56 -3.52 8.25
CA ARG A 111 6.99 -3.73 8.48
C ARG A 111 7.44 -3.04 9.76
N ALA A 112 8.45 -3.60 10.41
CA ALA A 112 9.05 -2.98 11.59
C ALA A 112 9.52 -1.54 11.30
N GLU A 113 10.15 -1.34 10.14
CA GLU A 113 10.60 -0.03 9.65
C GLU A 113 9.44 0.94 9.43
N ASP A 114 8.32 0.48 8.86
CA ASP A 114 7.14 1.32 8.62
C ASP A 114 6.45 1.74 9.94
N ARG A 115 6.43 0.84 10.94
CA ARG A 115 5.88 1.14 12.27
C ARG A 115 6.75 2.13 13.04
N GLU A 116 8.08 1.97 12.94
CA GLU A 116 9.03 2.91 13.54
C GLU A 116 8.91 4.32 12.92
N GLN A 117 8.54 4.39 11.63
CA GLN A 117 8.33 5.65 10.92
C GLN A 117 6.88 6.15 10.96
N HIS A 118 5.97 5.43 11.65
CA HIS A 118 4.54 5.73 11.70
C HIS A 118 3.91 5.95 10.31
N ILE A 119 4.22 5.06 9.36
CA ILE A 119 3.68 5.10 8.01
C ILE A 119 2.29 4.45 7.99
N TYR A 120 1.33 5.17 7.43
CA TYR A 120 -0.03 4.74 7.17
C TYR A 120 -0.25 4.65 5.66
N LEU A 121 -0.81 3.55 5.21
CA LEU A 121 -1.29 3.34 3.85
C LEU A 121 -2.77 3.69 3.80
N ASN A 122 -3.14 4.55 2.86
CA ASN A 122 -4.52 5.00 2.69
C ASN A 122 -4.93 4.77 1.25
N TRP A 123 -6.08 4.13 1.05
CA TRP A 123 -6.69 3.94 -0.26
C TRP A 123 -7.73 5.02 -0.46
N LEU A 124 -7.61 5.76 -1.56
CA LEU A 124 -8.50 6.83 -1.95
C LEU A 124 -9.21 6.42 -3.21
N ARG A 125 -10.54 6.47 -3.18
CA ARG A 125 -11.32 6.36 -4.41
C ARG A 125 -11.37 7.72 -5.08
N ILE A 126 -10.77 7.81 -6.27
CA ILE A 126 -10.73 9.04 -7.05
C ILE A 126 -12.13 9.36 -7.57
N ARG A 127 -12.55 10.61 -7.38
CA ARG A 127 -13.71 11.18 -8.03
C ARG A 127 -13.22 11.88 -9.28
N SER A 128 -13.43 11.25 -10.43
CA SER A 128 -13.27 11.92 -11.73
C SER A 128 -14.21 13.13 -11.74
N SER A 129 -13.67 14.35 -11.86
CA SER A 129 -14.46 15.54 -12.18
C SER A 129 -14.61 15.67 -13.68
#